data_AF-A0A1U7XKP7-F1
#
_entry.id   AF-A0A1U7XKP7-F1
#
_cell.length_a   1.000
_cell.length_b   1.000
_cell.length_c   1.000
_cell.angle_alpha   90.00
_cell.angle_beta   90.00
_cell.angle_gamma   90.00
#
_symmetry.space_group_name_H-M   'P 1'
#
loop_
_entity.id
_entity.type
_entity.pdbx_description
1 polymer ?
#
loop_
_entity_poly.entity_id
_entity_poly.type
_entity_poly.pdbx_seq_one_letter_code
_entity_poly.pdbx_strand_id
1 'polypeptide(L)'
;MNSQNLQKYQSLPNHNKKRLNQEQIKLLESSFDSTKKLEPEKKLQLARELGIPPRQISIWYQNRRARWKNQNLEIDYNALQLKLETALSEKLQLEKETERLRGELQKVNQMLIALNGESAINFPSCDVSLSSCCEERGSSSFQDVISYSTTWVHAHEANNLQFNELYALIGLEEGSNNCRSAW
;
A
#
# COMPACT_ATOMS: atom_id res chain seq x y z
N MET A 1 48.96 32.21 -42.66
CA MET A 1 48.05 31.10 -42.26
C MET A 1 46.91 31.71 -41.46
N ASN A 2 45.67 31.48 -41.91
CA ASN A 2 44.47 32.28 -41.61
C ASN A 2 44.02 32.24 -40.14
N SER A 3 44.01 33.41 -39.49
CA SER A 3 43.45 33.63 -38.14
C SER A 3 41.95 34.02 -38.14
N GLN A 4 41.14 33.52 -39.08
CA GLN A 4 39.75 33.96 -39.27
C GLN A 4 38.66 32.96 -38.81
N ASN A 5 38.91 32.08 -37.84
CA ASN A 5 37.87 31.11 -37.43
C ASN A 5 37.67 30.94 -35.92
N LEU A 6 37.66 32.05 -35.17
CA LEU A 6 37.34 32.02 -33.73
C LEU A 6 36.33 33.09 -33.30
N GLN A 7 35.32 33.38 -34.14
CA GLN A 7 34.24 34.31 -33.80
C GLN A 7 32.81 33.73 -33.95
N LYS A 8 32.65 32.42 -34.19
CA LYS A 8 31.32 31.83 -34.46
C LYS A 8 30.61 31.18 -33.27
N TYR A 9 31.02 31.50 -32.04
CA TYR A 9 30.22 31.21 -30.85
C TYR A 9 29.92 32.51 -30.12
N GLN A 10 29.22 33.41 -30.81
CA GLN A 10 28.42 34.44 -30.14
C GLN A 10 27.36 33.70 -29.32
N SER A 11 27.53 33.75 -28.01
CA SER A 11 26.57 33.33 -27.01
C SER A 11 25.19 33.89 -27.33
N LEU A 12 24.28 33.01 -27.78
CA LEU A 12 22.87 33.33 -27.98
C LEU A 12 22.32 33.94 -26.68
N PRO A 13 21.59 35.07 -26.75
CA PRO A 13 21.14 35.79 -25.58
C PRO A 13 20.28 34.87 -24.71
N ASN A 14 20.52 34.94 -23.41
CA ASN A 14 19.86 34.18 -22.35
C ASN A 14 18.39 34.61 -22.19
N HIS A 15 17.59 34.39 -23.23
CA HIS A 15 16.16 34.72 -23.31
C HIS A 15 15.26 33.70 -22.57
N ASN A 16 15.87 32.69 -21.94
CA ASN A 16 15.22 31.42 -21.60
C ASN A 16 14.89 31.24 -20.10
N LYS A 17 15.07 32.26 -19.26
CA LYS A 17 14.79 32.20 -17.82
C LYS A 17 13.57 33.02 -17.37
N LYS A 18 12.74 33.53 -18.30
CA LYS A 18 11.50 34.17 -17.89
C LYS A 18 10.53 33.13 -17.35
N ARG A 19 10.05 33.36 -16.12
CA ARG A 19 8.96 32.60 -15.50
C ARG A 19 7.71 32.77 -16.37
N LEU A 20 7.02 31.66 -16.66
CA LEU A 20 5.76 31.71 -17.39
C LEU A 20 4.74 32.54 -16.60
N ASN A 21 3.99 33.39 -17.29
CA ASN A 21 2.92 34.17 -16.68
C ASN A 21 1.72 33.26 -16.35
N GLN A 22 0.83 33.71 -15.47
CA GLN A 22 -0.33 32.95 -15.02
C GLN A 22 -1.27 32.56 -16.18
N GLU A 23 -1.51 33.47 -17.12
CA GLU A 23 -2.31 33.18 -18.32
C GLU A 23 -1.66 32.09 -19.20
N GLN A 24 -0.33 32.12 -19.34
CA GLN A 24 0.39 31.08 -20.08
C GLN A 24 0.30 29.73 -19.39
N ILE A 25 0.42 29.71 -18.06
CA ILE A 25 0.27 28.50 -17.25
C ILE A 25 -1.16 27.95 -17.40
N LYS A 26 -2.18 28.78 -17.31
CA LYS A 26 -3.59 28.37 -17.44
C LYS A 26 -3.89 27.70 -18.78
N LEU A 27 -3.37 28.24 -19.88
CA LEU A 27 -3.52 27.63 -21.20
C LEU A 27 -2.77 26.30 -21.32
N LEU A 28 -1.55 26.22 -20.77
CA LEU A 28 -0.80 24.97 -20.72
C LEU A 28 -1.49 23.91 -19.86
N GLU A 29 -2.10 24.29 -18.74
CA GLU A 29 -2.89 23.43 -17.86
C GLU A 29 -4.13 22.90 -18.58
N SER A 30 -4.94 23.77 -19.19
CA SER A 30 -6.12 23.35 -19.97
C SER A 30 -5.76 22.37 -21.10
N SER A 31 -4.66 22.65 -21.81
CA SER A 31 -4.14 21.76 -22.84
C SER A 31 -3.66 20.41 -22.26
N PHE A 32 -2.98 20.41 -21.12
CA PHE A 32 -2.54 19.21 -20.40
C PHE A 32 -3.72 18.38 -19.87
N ASP A 33 -4.78 19.05 -19.44
CA ASP A 33 -5.98 18.40 -18.93
C ASP A 33 -6.71 17.64 -20.02
N SER A 34 -6.73 18.17 -21.23
CA SER A 34 -7.22 17.50 -22.42
C SER A 34 -6.34 16.33 -22.87
N THR A 35 -5.00 16.49 -22.82
CA THR A 35 -4.06 15.44 -23.24
C THR A 35 -2.77 15.51 -22.44
N LYS A 36 -2.50 14.47 -21.65
CA LYS A 36 -1.30 14.38 -20.78
C LYS A 36 0.01 14.24 -21.57
N LYS A 37 -0.07 13.84 -22.84
CA LYS A 37 1.06 13.73 -23.77
C LYS A 37 1.13 14.98 -24.66
N LEU A 38 2.35 15.49 -24.83
CA LEU A 38 2.61 16.64 -25.70
C LEU A 38 2.98 16.13 -27.10
N GLU A 39 2.05 16.24 -28.04
CA GLU A 39 2.32 15.92 -29.43
C GLU A 39 3.17 17.01 -30.12
N PRO A 40 4.04 16.65 -31.08
CA PRO A 40 4.96 17.62 -31.70
C PRO A 40 4.26 18.81 -32.37
N GLU A 41 3.14 18.56 -33.06
CA GLU A 41 2.34 19.59 -33.72
C GLU A 41 1.71 20.55 -32.70
N LYS A 42 1.08 19.98 -31.65
CA LYS A 42 0.48 20.76 -30.56
C LYS A 42 1.51 21.59 -29.81
N LYS A 43 2.74 21.10 -29.65
CA LYS A 43 3.87 21.87 -29.09
C LYS A 43 4.17 23.12 -29.93
N LEU A 44 4.22 22.99 -31.26
CA LEU A 44 4.48 24.12 -32.14
C LEU A 44 3.31 25.12 -32.16
N GLN A 45 2.08 24.62 -32.09
CA GLN A 45 0.90 25.47 -31.95
C GLN A 45 0.95 26.28 -30.64
N LEU A 46 1.12 25.63 -29.49
CA LEU A 46 1.23 26.28 -28.20
C LEU A 46 2.40 27.28 -28.13
N ALA A 47 3.53 26.98 -28.78
CA ALA A 47 4.66 27.90 -28.85
C ALA A 47 4.31 29.21 -29.56
N ARG A 48 3.54 29.11 -30.66
CA ARG A 48 3.07 30.28 -31.42
C ARG A 48 2.02 31.07 -30.64
N GLU A 49 1.03 30.39 -30.08
CA GLU A 49 -0.07 31.03 -29.33
C GLU A 49 0.42 31.74 -28.06
N LEU A 50 1.35 31.12 -27.33
CA LEU A 50 1.84 31.65 -26.05
C LEU A 50 3.07 32.55 -26.19
N GLY A 51 3.67 32.61 -27.38
CA GLY A 51 4.91 33.35 -27.63
C GLY A 51 6.12 32.83 -26.83
N ILE A 52 6.12 31.54 -26.48
CA ILE A 52 7.18 30.92 -25.67
C ILE A 52 7.98 29.89 -26.47
N PRO A 53 9.29 29.70 -26.17
CA PRO A 53 10.10 28.72 -26.86
C PRO A 53 9.54 27.29 -26.72
N PRO A 54 9.50 26.48 -27.80
CA PRO A 54 9.03 25.09 -27.74
C PRO A 54 9.71 24.24 -26.66
N ARG A 55 10.98 24.53 -26.35
CA ARG A 55 11.73 23.88 -25.28
C ARG A 55 11.13 24.14 -23.89
N GLN A 56 10.69 25.36 -23.60
CA GLN A 56 10.05 25.66 -22.32
C GLN A 56 8.74 24.91 -22.15
N ILE A 57 7.96 24.75 -23.22
CA ILE A 57 6.75 23.92 -23.21
C ILE A 57 7.07 22.47 -22.89
N SER A 58 8.12 21.91 -23.53
CA SER A 58 8.56 20.54 -23.24
C SER A 58 8.95 20.35 -21.78
N ILE A 59 9.74 21.28 -21.22
CA ILE A 59 10.14 21.25 -19.81
C ILE A 59 8.93 21.39 -18.89
N TRP A 60 8.02 22.32 -19.19
CA TRP A 60 6.81 22.51 -18.41
C TRP A 60 5.95 21.24 -18.39
N TYR A 61 5.75 20.59 -19.54
CA TYR A 61 5.01 19.31 -19.62
C TYR A 61 5.69 18.18 -18.85
N GLN A 62 7.02 18.11 -18.88
CA GLN A 62 7.78 17.12 -18.09
C GLN A 62 7.56 17.35 -16.59
N ASN A 63 7.75 18.60 -16.13
CA ASN A 63 7.55 18.97 -14.73
C ASN A 63 6.10 18.75 -14.28
N ARG A 64 5.12 19.08 -15.14
CA ARG A 64 3.70 18.87 -14.86
C ARG A 64 3.38 17.38 -14.72
N ARG A 65 3.91 16.51 -15.60
CA ARG A 65 3.77 15.05 -15.46
C ARG A 65 4.40 14.52 -14.18
N ALA A 66 5.59 14.99 -13.81
CA ALA A 66 6.24 14.58 -12.57
C ALA A 66 5.39 14.95 -11.35
N ARG A 67 4.88 16.19 -11.29
CA ARG A 67 3.98 16.64 -10.21
C ARG A 67 2.68 15.83 -10.17
N TRP A 68 2.05 15.61 -11.33
CA TRP A 68 0.84 14.81 -11.43
C TRP A 68 1.04 13.37 -10.96
N LYS A 69 2.16 12.74 -11.35
CA LYS A 69 2.51 11.39 -10.88
C LYS A 69 2.67 11.37 -9.35
N ASN A 70 3.37 12.34 -8.77
CA ASN A 70 3.55 12.42 -7.33
C ASN A 70 2.21 12.63 -6.60
N GLN A 71 1.35 13.51 -7.11
CA GLN A 71 0.01 13.73 -6.54
C GLN A 71 -0.84 12.47 -6.58
N ASN A 72 -0.82 11.72 -7.68
CA ASN A 72 -1.55 10.45 -7.76
C ASN A 72 -0.99 9.42 -6.77
N LEU A 73 0.34 9.31 -6.64
CA LEU A 73 0.95 8.40 -5.67
C LEU A 73 0.54 8.74 -4.22
N GLU A 74 0.46 10.02 -3.89
CA GLU A 74 -0.01 10.48 -2.58
C GLU A 74 -1.48 10.11 -2.35
N ILE A 75 -2.34 10.29 -3.36
CA ILE A 75 -3.75 9.87 -3.30
C ILE A 75 -3.85 8.34 -3.13
N ASP A 76 -3.10 7.58 -3.91
CA ASP A 76 -3.10 6.11 -3.87
C ASP A 76 -2.61 5.60 -2.51
N TYR A 77 -1.55 6.21 -1.96
CA TYR A 77 -1.06 5.92 -0.62
C TYR A 77 -2.13 6.15 0.45
N ASN A 78 -2.77 7.32 0.44
CA ASN A 78 -3.84 7.64 1.40
C ASN A 78 -5.03 6.67 1.27
N ALA A 79 -5.40 6.30 0.05
CA ALA A 79 -6.46 5.32 -0.19
C ALA A 79 -6.09 3.93 0.33
N LEU A 80 -4.82 3.53 0.19
CA LEU A 80 -4.32 2.27 0.73
C LEU A 80 -4.28 2.28 2.25
N GLN A 81 -3.85 3.38 2.85
CA GLN A 81 -3.85 3.56 4.30
C GLN A 81 -5.26 3.42 4.90
N LEU A 82 -6.26 4.08 4.30
CA LEU A 82 -7.65 3.96 4.75
C LEU A 82 -8.18 2.52 4.67
N LYS A 83 -7.80 1.78 3.61
CA LYS A 83 -8.16 0.36 3.47
C LYS A 83 -7.52 -0.49 4.55
N LEU A 84 -6.26 -0.22 4.89
CA LEU A 84 -5.56 -0.92 5.97
C LEU A 84 -6.25 -0.67 7.31
N GLU A 85 -6.55 0.60 7.64
CA GLU A 85 -7.25 0.96 8.88
C GLU A 85 -8.62 0.27 8.99
N THR A 86 -9.37 0.23 7.89
CA THR A 86 -10.67 -0.46 7.81
C THR A 86 -10.51 -1.96 8.09
N ALA A 87 -9.58 -2.62 7.39
CA ALA A 87 -9.34 -4.06 7.54
C ALA A 87 -8.86 -4.43 8.96
N LEU A 88 -8.03 -3.57 9.58
CA LEU A 88 -7.61 -3.76 10.97
C LEU A 88 -8.78 -3.65 11.95
N SER A 89 -9.69 -2.70 11.73
CA SER A 89 -10.90 -2.56 12.54
C SER A 89 -11.82 -3.78 12.42
N GLU A 90 -12.04 -4.26 11.19
CA GLU A 90 -12.83 -5.47 10.91
C GLU A 90 -12.20 -6.71 11.56
N LYS A 91 -10.89 -6.89 11.42
CA LYS A 91 -10.16 -7.98 12.08
C LYS A 91 -10.39 -7.95 13.60
N LEU A 92 -10.23 -6.79 14.24
CA LEU A 92 -10.42 -6.66 15.67
C LEU A 92 -11.85 -7.01 16.10
N GLN A 93 -12.85 -6.63 15.30
CA GLN A 93 -14.24 -6.99 15.54
C GLN A 93 -14.46 -8.51 15.41
N LEU A 94 -13.91 -9.14 14.38
CA LEU A 94 -14.00 -10.59 14.16
C LEU A 94 -13.30 -11.38 15.27
N GLU A 95 -12.16 -10.90 15.78
CA GLU A 95 -11.47 -11.52 16.92
C GLU A 95 -12.34 -11.48 18.19
N LYS A 96 -13.00 -10.34 18.47
CA LYS A 96 -13.94 -10.23 19.60
C LYS A 96 -15.14 -11.16 19.45
N GLU A 97 -15.69 -11.25 18.25
CA GLU A 97 -16.83 -12.12 17.97
C GLU A 97 -16.45 -13.60 18.09
N THR A 98 -15.27 -13.96 17.60
CA THR A 98 -14.71 -15.31 17.72
C THR A 98 -14.56 -15.70 19.18
N GLU A 99 -14.04 -14.81 20.02
CA GLU A 99 -13.88 -15.06 21.45
C GLU A 99 -15.23 -15.19 22.16
N ARG A 100 -16.20 -14.33 21.82
CA ARG A 100 -17.57 -14.43 22.33
C ARG A 100 -18.19 -15.79 22.02
N LEU A 101 -18.13 -16.21 20.75
CA LEU A 101 -18.67 -17.49 20.29
C LEU A 101 -17.95 -18.68 20.93
N ARG A 102 -16.63 -18.60 21.11
CA ARG A 102 -15.84 -19.62 21.83
C ARG A 102 -16.34 -19.76 23.27
N GLY A 103 -16.54 -18.65 23.97
CA GLY A 103 -17.07 -18.65 25.34
C GLY A 103 -18.49 -19.22 25.44
N GLU A 104 -19.36 -18.93 24.48
CA GLU A 104 -20.71 -19.53 24.42
C GLU A 104 -20.65 -21.03 24.19
N LEU A 105 -19.80 -21.48 23.28
CA LEU A 105 -19.62 -22.91 23.00
C LEU A 105 -19.07 -23.67 24.21
N GLN A 106 -18.13 -23.07 24.96
CA GLN A 106 -17.63 -23.65 26.22
C GLN A 106 -18.75 -23.79 27.26
N LYS A 107 -19.62 -22.78 27.41
CA LYS A 107 -20.77 -22.84 28.33
C LYS A 107 -21.75 -23.95 27.95
N VAL A 108 -22.12 -24.04 26.67
CA VAL A 108 -23.01 -25.09 26.17
C VAL A 108 -22.39 -26.47 26.40
N ASN A 109 -21.10 -26.64 26.11
CA ASN A 109 -20.39 -27.90 26.35
C ASN A 109 -20.39 -28.29 27.85
N GLN A 110 -20.14 -27.31 28.73
CA GLN A 110 -20.17 -27.54 30.18
C GLN A 110 -21.59 -27.92 30.67
N MET A 111 -22.63 -27.29 30.11
CA MET A 111 -24.03 -27.65 30.39
C MET A 111 -24.38 -29.06 29.89
N LEU A 112 -23.93 -29.46 28.70
CA LEU A 112 -24.13 -30.82 28.17
C LEU A 112 -23.47 -31.87 29.08
N ILE A 113 -22.25 -31.61 29.56
CA ILE A 113 -21.56 -32.49 30.51
C ILE A 113 -22.35 -32.61 31.82
N ALA A 114 -22.90 -31.50 32.33
CA ALA A 114 -23.67 -31.50 33.58
C ALA A 114 -25.02 -32.25 33.45
N LEU A 115 -25.67 -32.18 32.28
CA LEU A 115 -26.92 -32.90 32.01
C LEU A 115 -26.70 -34.41 31.77
N ASN A 116 -25.52 -34.81 31.29
CA ASN A 116 -25.15 -36.21 31.04
C ASN A 116 -24.49 -36.90 32.25
N GLY A 117 -24.73 -36.42 33.48
CA GLY A 117 -24.31 -37.12 34.69
C GLY A 117 -24.80 -38.57 34.68
N GLU A 118 -23.84 -39.51 34.65
CA GLU A 118 -23.95 -40.96 34.41
C GLU A 118 -23.69 -41.46 32.98
N SER A 119 -22.55 -41.08 32.39
CA SER A 119 -21.68 -42.04 31.70
C SER A 119 -20.27 -41.46 31.59
N ALA A 120 -19.40 -41.88 32.52
CA ALA A 120 -17.97 -41.63 32.43
C ALA A 120 -17.42 -42.33 31.18
N ILE A 121 -17.26 -41.58 30.08
CA ILE A 121 -16.24 -41.92 29.09
C ILE A 121 -14.99 -41.18 29.55
N ASN A 122 -14.18 -41.89 30.35
CA ASN A 122 -12.82 -41.50 30.68
C ASN A 122 -12.10 -41.11 29.38
N PHE A 123 -11.73 -39.85 29.23
CA PHE A 123 -10.63 -39.49 28.34
C PHE A 123 -9.34 -39.83 29.08
N PRO A 124 -8.59 -40.87 28.69
CA PRO A 124 -7.29 -41.11 29.27
C PRO A 124 -6.38 -39.97 28.81
N SER A 125 -5.68 -39.35 29.75
CA SER A 125 -4.48 -38.57 29.45
C SER A 125 -3.47 -39.53 28.83
N CYS A 126 -3.43 -39.62 27.50
CA CYS A 126 -2.41 -40.42 26.80
C CYS A 126 -1.22 -39.53 26.44
N ASP A 127 -0.09 -39.83 27.07
CA ASP A 127 1.25 -39.43 26.69
C ASP A 127 1.45 -39.62 25.18
N VAL A 128 1.92 -38.57 24.49
CA VAL A 128 2.21 -38.61 23.07
C VAL A 128 3.53 -39.35 22.86
N SER A 129 3.46 -40.66 22.66
CA SER A 129 4.48 -41.39 21.92
C SER A 129 4.05 -41.48 20.46
N LEU A 130 4.84 -40.82 19.61
CA LEU A 130 4.70 -40.72 18.17
C LEU A 130 4.65 -42.12 17.54
N SER A 131 3.52 -42.48 16.94
CA SER A 131 3.48 -43.53 15.93
C SER A 131 2.42 -43.24 14.87
N SER A 132 2.93 -43.09 13.66
CA SER A 132 2.20 -43.00 12.40
C SER A 132 1.39 -44.28 12.16
N CYS A 133 0.13 -44.14 11.75
CA CYS A 133 -0.38 -44.68 10.48
C CYS A 133 -1.88 -44.37 10.31
N CYS A 134 -2.22 -43.99 9.09
CA CYS A 134 -3.55 -43.65 8.59
C CYS A 134 -4.55 -44.82 8.72
N GLU A 135 -5.84 -44.54 8.92
CA GLU A 135 -6.95 -44.95 8.03
C GLU A 135 -8.23 -44.14 8.35
N GLU A 136 -9.01 -43.88 7.29
CA GLU A 136 -10.28 -43.18 7.32
C GLU A 136 -11.39 -43.96 8.04
N ARG A 137 -12.15 -43.28 8.92
CA ARG A 137 -13.56 -43.59 9.13
C ARG A 137 -14.32 -42.38 9.65
N GLY A 138 -15.29 -41.93 8.88
CA GLY A 138 -16.20 -40.85 9.23
C GLY A 138 -16.94 -41.13 10.53
N SER A 139 -16.52 -40.47 11.60
CA SER A 139 -17.33 -40.10 12.74
C SER A 139 -16.75 -38.77 13.20
N SER A 140 -17.30 -37.65 12.70
CA SER A 140 -16.87 -36.32 13.09
C SER A 140 -17.25 -36.11 14.56
N SER A 141 -16.35 -36.54 15.44
CA SER A 141 -16.44 -36.21 16.86
C SER A 141 -16.28 -34.70 16.96
N PHE A 142 -17.14 -34.07 17.77
CA PHE A 142 -17.06 -32.64 18.11
C PHE A 142 -15.65 -32.21 18.56
N GLN A 143 -14.81 -33.15 19.01
CA GLN A 143 -13.42 -32.93 19.39
C GLN A 143 -12.49 -32.59 18.23
N ASP A 144 -12.73 -33.11 17.03
CA ASP A 144 -11.89 -32.82 15.85
C ASP A 144 -12.03 -31.36 15.42
N VAL A 145 -13.23 -30.78 15.58
CA VAL A 145 -13.52 -29.38 15.26
C VAL A 145 -12.83 -28.42 16.25
N ILE A 146 -12.77 -28.81 17.53
CA ILE A 146 -12.09 -28.03 18.58
C ILE A 146 -10.56 -28.13 18.43
N SER A 147 -10.03 -29.29 18.05
CA SER A 147 -8.60 -29.50 17.78
C SER A 147 -8.12 -28.66 16.59
N TYR A 148 -8.88 -28.65 15.48
CA TYR A 148 -8.59 -27.79 14.33
C TYR A 148 -8.68 -26.30 14.72
N SER A 149 -9.66 -25.90 15.53
CA SER A 149 -9.75 -24.50 15.97
C SER A 149 -8.61 -24.07 16.91
N THR A 150 -8.14 -24.95 17.79
CA THR A 150 -7.07 -24.66 18.76
C THR A 150 -5.70 -24.54 18.08
N THR A 151 -5.42 -25.41 17.10
CA THR A 151 -4.18 -25.35 16.30
C THR A 151 -4.11 -24.09 15.43
N TRP A 152 -5.24 -23.61 14.89
CA TRP A 152 -5.32 -22.35 14.16
C TRP A 152 -5.10 -21.10 15.03
N VAL A 153 -5.60 -21.10 16.27
CA VAL A 153 -5.43 -19.97 17.22
C VAL A 153 -3.97 -19.80 17.64
N HIS A 154 -3.27 -20.90 17.96
CA HIS A 154 -1.85 -20.85 18.35
C HIS A 154 -0.95 -20.43 17.18
N ALA A 155 -1.30 -20.82 15.95
CA ALA A 155 -0.58 -20.37 14.75
C ALA A 155 -0.80 -18.86 14.49
N HIS A 156 -1.97 -18.30 14.82
CA HIS A 156 -2.26 -16.88 14.59
C HIS A 156 -1.54 -15.95 15.59
N GLU A 157 -1.34 -16.39 16.83
CA GLU A 157 -0.67 -15.61 17.87
C GLU A 157 0.83 -15.41 17.58
N ALA A 158 1.50 -16.42 17.01
CA ALA A 158 2.88 -16.32 16.54
C ALA A 158 3.05 -15.37 15.33
N ASN A 159 2.07 -15.35 14.42
CA ASN A 159 2.09 -14.49 13.23
C ASN A 159 1.80 -13.01 13.56
N ASN A 160 0.95 -12.73 14.56
CA ASN A 160 0.66 -11.37 15.03
C ASN A 160 1.88 -10.70 15.68
N LEU A 161 2.70 -11.46 16.43
CA LEU A 161 3.92 -10.95 17.05
C LEU A 161 4.98 -10.57 16.00
N GLN A 162 5.19 -11.42 14.99
CA GLN A 162 6.17 -11.17 13.93
C GLN A 162 5.78 -9.97 13.03
N PHE A 163 4.48 -9.77 12.79
CA PHE A 163 3.99 -8.65 11.97
C PHE A 163 4.10 -7.30 12.70
N ASN A 164 3.77 -7.26 13.99
CA ASN A 164 3.90 -6.06 14.82
C ASN A 164 5.36 -5.64 15.00
N GLU A 165 6.28 -6.61 15.13
CA GLU A 165 7.74 -6.35 15.15
C GLU A 165 8.24 -5.78 13.82
N LEU A 166 7.76 -6.27 12.68
CA LEU A 166 8.08 -5.74 11.35
C LEU A 166 7.59 -4.29 11.16
N TYR A 167 6.39 -3.97 11.65
CA TYR A 167 5.82 -2.63 11.57
C TYR A 167 6.57 -1.61 12.45
N ALA A 168 7.03 -2.03 13.64
CA ALA A 168 7.87 -1.22 14.52
C ALA A 168 9.26 -0.93 13.92
N LEU A 169 9.80 -1.86 13.11
CA LEU A 169 11.10 -1.68 12.43
C LEU A 169 11.04 -0.67 11.28
N ILE A 170 9.93 -0.63 10.55
CA ILE A 170 9.73 0.30 9.41
C ILE A 170 9.47 1.73 9.91
N GLY A 171 8.90 1.90 11.11
CA GLY A 171 8.58 3.21 11.71
C GLY A 171 9.76 4.02 12.28
N LEU A 172 11.01 3.55 12.16
CA LEU A 172 12.20 4.20 12.74
C LEU A 172 13.19 4.80 11.73
N GLU A 173 12.84 4.91 10.44
CA GLU A 173 13.68 5.58 9.43
C GLU A 173 13.14 6.93 8.92
N GLU A 174 12.51 7.74 9.79
CA GLU A 174 12.31 9.17 9.51
C GLU A 174 13.35 10.01 10.25
N GLY A 175 14.52 10.17 9.65
CA GLY A 175 15.59 10.95 10.26
C GLY A 175 16.79 11.24 9.38
N SER A 176 16.62 11.59 8.10
CA SER A 176 17.47 12.57 7.38
C SER A 176 17.09 12.63 5.90
N ASN A 177 16.14 13.48 5.53
CA ASN A 177 15.96 13.91 4.15
C ASN A 177 16.09 15.44 4.07
N ASN A 178 17.31 15.92 4.34
CA ASN A 178 17.72 17.26 3.93
C ASN A 178 17.96 17.28 2.41
N CYS A 179 16.89 17.44 1.63
CA CYS A 179 16.98 17.76 0.20
C CYS A 179 15.79 18.63 -0.21
N ARG A 180 15.72 19.84 0.34
CA ARG A 180 14.93 20.95 -0.21
C ARG A 180 15.72 22.25 -0.07
N SER A 181 16.40 22.64 -1.15
CA SER A 181 16.52 24.02 -1.66
C SER A 181 17.63 24.11 -2.70
N ALA A 182 17.30 23.84 -3.97
CA ALA A 182 17.92 24.51 -5.11
C ALA A 182 17.15 24.14 -6.39
N TRP A 183 16.89 25.17 -7.20
CA TRP A 183 16.37 25.18 -8.58
C TRP A 183 14.84 25.29 -8.77
#